data_AF-A0A973SB73-F1
#
_entry.id   AF-A0A973SB73-F1
#
_cell.length_a   1.000
_cell.length_b   1.000
_cell.length_c   1.000
_cell.angle_alpha   90.00
_cell.angle_beta   90.00
_cell.angle_gamma   90.00
#
_symmetry.space_group_name_H-M   'P 1'
#
loop_
_entity.id
_entity.type
_entity.pdbx_description
1 polymer ?
#
loop_
_entity_poly.entity_id
_entity_poly.type
_entity_poly.pdbx_seq_one_letter_code
_entity_poly.pdbx_strand_id
1 'polypeptide(L)'
;IAMQVMIVGLNFVFWAMLPNTIEYGEQATGFHVEGTVFGVAALLQRIAIGIATAILGWSFWSVGFVPNVQQSAETLGGMRTTVVVVPLIFLALSCVAMLLNPLGRSSTRRLEAEPA
;
A
#
# COMPACT_ATOMS: atom_id res chain seq x y z
N ILE A 1 2.03 15.79 7.27
CA ILE A 1 3.25 15.17 7.85
C ILE A 1 2.92 13.85 8.53
N ALA A 2 2.11 13.80 9.61
CA ALA A 2 1.79 12.55 10.30
C ALA A 2 1.27 11.42 9.37
N MET A 3 0.30 11.72 8.49
CA MET A 3 -0.21 10.76 7.50
C MET A 3 0.89 10.20 6.58
N GLN A 4 1.79 11.06 6.10
CA GLN A 4 2.88 10.64 5.22
C GLN A 4 3.88 9.75 5.95
N VAL A 5 4.21 10.07 7.20
CA VAL A 5 5.10 9.25 8.04
C VAL A 5 4.52 7.84 8.24
N MET A 6 3.22 7.74 8.49
CA MET A 6 2.55 6.43 8.64
C MET A 6 2.58 5.61 7.35
N ILE A 7 2.26 6.22 6.20
CA ILE A 7 2.26 5.54 4.89
C ILE A 7 3.68 5.05 4.54
N VAL A 8 4.69 5.89 4.76
CA VAL A 8 6.10 5.53 4.51
C VAL A 8 6.53 4.38 5.42
N GLY A 9 6.21 4.45 6.71
CA GLY A 9 6.51 3.38 7.66
C GLY A 9 5.90 2.04 7.26
N LEU A 10 4.62 2.04 6.86
CA LEU A 10 3.95 0.83 6.35
C LEU A 10 4.63 0.27 5.10
N ASN A 11 5.07 1.14 4.19
CA ASN A 11 5.78 0.72 2.99
C ASN A 11 7.13 0.04 3.32
N PHE A 12 7.89 0.58 4.26
CA PHE A 12 9.12 -0.05 4.73
C PHE A 12 8.88 -1.41 5.38
N VAL A 13 7.85 -1.53 6.23
CA VAL A 13 7.49 -2.81 6.86
C VAL A 13 7.15 -3.87 5.82
N PHE A 14 6.41 -3.51 4.77
CA PHE A 14 6.08 -4.43 3.68
C PHE A 14 7.35 -5.00 3.02
N TRP A 15 8.30 -4.13 2.66
CA TRP A 15 9.56 -4.57 2.04
C TRP A 15 10.47 -5.35 3.01
N ALA A 16 10.43 -5.04 4.30
CA ALA A 16 11.17 -5.78 5.32
C ALA A 16 10.59 -7.18 5.59
N MET A 17 9.28 -7.38 5.40
CA MET A 17 8.64 -8.69 5.58
C MET A 17 8.77 -9.61 4.37
N LEU A 18 8.95 -9.04 3.17
CA LEU A 18 9.01 -9.80 1.92
C LEU A 18 10.12 -10.89 1.90
N PRO A 19 11.38 -10.61 2.32
CA PRO A 19 12.41 -11.64 2.43
C PRO A 19 12.03 -12.80 3.36
N ASN A 20 11.47 -12.50 4.54
CA ASN A 20 11.06 -13.53 5.50
C ASN A 20 10.03 -14.50 4.90
N THR A 21 9.12 -13.98 4.06
CA THR A 21 8.14 -14.83 3.37
C THR A 21 8.74 -15.65 2.23
N ILE A 22 9.76 -15.11 1.55
CA ILE A 22 10.49 -15.83 0.50
C ILE A 22 11.29 -16.98 1.13
N GLU A 23 12.02 -16.71 2.21
CA GLU A 23 12.82 -17.71 2.92
C GLU A 23 11.93 -18.84 3.47
N TYR A 24 10.78 -18.51 4.08
CA TYR A 24 9.83 -19.52 4.52
C TYR A 24 9.27 -20.37 3.36
N GLY A 25 8.98 -19.73 2.21
CA GLY A 25 8.52 -20.43 1.01
C GLY A 25 9.58 -21.34 0.39
N GLU A 26 10.85 -20.91 0.40
CA GLU A 26 11.99 -21.69 -0.06
C GLU A 26 12.22 -22.91 0.83
N GLN A 27 12.17 -22.76 2.16
CA GLN A 27 12.29 -23.90 3.09
C GLN A 27 11.17 -24.93 2.91
N ALA A 28 9.94 -24.48 2.61
CA ALA A 28 8.79 -25.36 2.43
C ALA A 28 8.74 -26.07 1.06
N THR A 29 9.27 -25.43 0.00
CA THR A 29 9.11 -25.90 -1.39
C THR A 29 10.42 -26.30 -2.07
N GLY A 30 11.57 -25.87 -1.53
CA GLY A 30 12.90 -26.08 -2.11
C GLY A 30 13.22 -25.19 -3.32
N PHE A 31 12.31 -24.30 -3.75
CA PHE A 31 12.52 -23.43 -4.90
C PHE A 31 12.96 -22.03 -4.48
N HIS A 32 14.11 -21.58 -5.00
CA HIS A 32 14.61 -20.23 -4.83
C HIS A 32 13.99 -19.29 -5.86
N VAL A 33 13.02 -18.46 -5.44
CA VAL A 33 12.22 -17.58 -6.32
C VAL A 33 12.35 -16.10 -5.98
N GLU A 34 13.41 -15.71 -5.26
CA GLU A 34 13.61 -14.36 -4.72
C GLU A 34 13.45 -13.27 -5.79
N GLY A 35 14.20 -13.37 -6.90
CA GLY A 35 14.17 -12.38 -7.97
C GLY A 35 12.79 -12.21 -8.62
N THR A 36 12.05 -13.31 -8.78
CA THR A 36 10.70 -13.28 -9.36
C THR A 36 9.71 -12.61 -8.41
N VAL A 37 9.77 -12.92 -7.11
CA VAL A 37 8.85 -12.34 -6.11
C VAL A 37 9.09 -10.85 -5.95
N PHE A 38 10.36 -10.41 -5.83
CA PHE A 38 10.70 -8.99 -5.79
C PHE A 38 10.30 -8.26 -7.07
N GLY A 39 10.55 -8.87 -8.24
CA GLY A 39 10.20 -8.31 -9.53
C GLY A 39 8.69 -8.11 -9.71
N VAL A 40 7.89 -9.12 -9.37
CA VAL A 40 6.42 -9.05 -9.43
C VAL A 40 5.88 -8.03 -8.43
N ALA A 41 6.41 -8.01 -7.19
CA ALA A 41 6.00 -7.04 -6.18
C ALA A 41 6.27 -5.60 -6.66
N ALA A 42 7.45 -5.32 -7.20
CA ALA A 42 7.80 -4.00 -7.74
C ALA A 42 6.93 -3.61 -8.96
N LEU A 43 6.65 -4.57 -9.86
CA LEU A 43 5.79 -4.33 -11.02
C LEU A 43 4.37 -3.97 -10.59
N LEU A 44 3.78 -4.75 -9.68
CA LEU A 44 2.45 -4.48 -9.13
C LEU A 44 2.40 -3.13 -8.43
N GLN A 45 3.45 -2.77 -7.69
CA GLN A 45 3.56 -1.44 -7.09
C GLN A 45 3.53 -0.32 -8.14
N ARG A 46 4.25 -0.47 -9.26
CA ARG A 46 4.25 0.53 -10.34
C ARG A 46 2.88 0.65 -11.01
N ILE A 47 2.21 -0.47 -11.26
CA ILE A 47 0.84 -0.49 -11.79
C ILE A 47 -0.10 0.25 -10.83
N ALA A 48 -0.02 -0.04 -9.53
CA ALA A 48 -0.82 0.62 -8.51
C ALA A 48 -0.57 2.14 -8.47
N ILE A 49 0.69 2.58 -8.54
CA ILE A 49 1.05 4.01 -8.60
C ILE A 49 0.46 4.66 -9.87
N GLY A 50 0.54 3.98 -11.01
CA GLY A 50 -0.05 4.47 -12.27
C GLY A 50 -1.56 4.67 -12.15
N ILE A 51 -2.27 3.67 -11.62
CA ILE A 51 -3.72 3.73 -11.38
C ILE A 51 -4.05 4.85 -10.39
N ALA A 52 -3.32 4.95 -9.27
CA ALA A 52 -3.53 6.00 -8.28
C ALA A 52 -3.34 7.41 -8.87
N THR A 53 -2.32 7.58 -9.71
CA THR A 53 -2.04 8.84 -10.40
C THR A 53 -3.16 9.22 -11.37
N ALA A 54 -3.70 8.24 -12.12
CA ALA A 54 -4.82 8.46 -13.01
C ALA A 54 -6.09 8.89 -12.26
N ILE A 55 -6.40 8.21 -11.14
CA ILE A 55 -7.54 8.56 -10.27
C ILE A 55 -7.40 9.98 -9.72
N LEU A 56 -6.21 10.34 -9.23
CA LEU A 56 -5.94 11.69 -8.72
C LEU A 56 -6.06 12.74 -9.83
N GLY A 57 -5.52 12.46 -11.02
CA GLY A 57 -5.61 13.35 -12.17
C GLY A 57 -7.05 13.63 -12.57
N TRP A 58 -7.89 12.60 -12.67
CA TRP A 58 -9.31 12.76 -12.95
C TRP A 58 -10.02 13.54 -11.82
N SER A 59 -9.73 13.21 -10.57
CA SER A 59 -10.32 13.90 -9.42
C SER A 59 -9.95 15.39 -9.36
N PHE A 60 -8.79 15.78 -9.87
CA PHE A 60 -8.39 17.18 -9.98
C PHE A 60 -9.06 17.88 -11.15
N TRP A 61 -9.18 17.19 -12.29
CA TRP A 61 -9.92 17.71 -13.42
C TRP A 61 -11.39 17.99 -13.08
N SER A 62 -12.04 17.13 -12.29
CA SER A 62 -13.45 17.31 -11.90
C SER A 62 -13.70 18.49 -10.96
N VAL A 63 -12.70 18.94 -10.19
CA VAL A 63 -12.78 20.13 -9.32
C VAL A 63 -12.32 21.41 -10.03
N GLY A 64 -12.14 21.37 -11.35
CA GLY A 64 -11.81 22.53 -12.18
C GLY A 64 -10.33 22.90 -12.18
N PHE A 65 -9.42 21.94 -11.93
CA PHE A 65 -7.99 22.18 -12.04
C PHE A 65 -7.60 22.61 -13.47
N VAL A 66 -6.93 23.76 -13.56
CA VAL A 66 -6.31 24.24 -14.81
C VAL A 66 -4.81 24.38 -14.59
N PRO A 67 -3.94 23.72 -15.37
CA PRO A 67 -2.51 23.82 -15.18
C PRO A 67 -1.99 25.23 -15.48
N ASN A 68 -0.90 25.62 -14.81
CA ASN A 68 -0.14 26.84 -15.08
C ASN A 68 -0.91 28.17 -14.91
N VAL A 69 -2.01 28.17 -14.15
CA VAL A 69 -2.75 29.38 -13.74
C VAL A 69 -2.96 29.42 -12.23
N GLN A 70 -3.27 30.59 -11.69
CA GLN A 70 -3.65 30.72 -10.29
C GLN A 70 -5.00 30.05 -10.05
N GLN A 71 -5.03 29.08 -9.13
CA GLN A 71 -6.25 28.34 -8.81
C GLN A 71 -7.19 29.17 -7.93
N SER A 72 -8.50 28.98 -8.11
CA SER A 72 -9.50 29.57 -7.21
C SER A 72 -9.43 28.93 -5.82
N ALA A 73 -9.96 29.62 -4.80
CA ALA A 73 -10.04 29.08 -3.44
C ALA A 73 -10.87 27.79 -3.37
N GLU A 74 -11.90 27.66 -4.23
CA GLU A 74 -12.75 26.49 -4.34
C GLU A 74 -11.99 25.27 -4.89
N THR A 75 -11.24 25.45 -5.98
CA THR A 75 -10.42 24.38 -6.58
C THR A 75 -9.32 23.91 -5.63
N LEU A 76 -8.68 24.83 -4.90
CA LEU A 76 -7.70 24.48 -3.86
C LEU A 76 -8.32 23.67 -2.71
N GLY A 77 -9.54 24.03 -2.29
CA GLY A 77 -10.31 23.27 -1.30
C GLY A 77 -10.63 21.85 -1.78
N GLY A 78 -11.07 21.72 -3.04
CA GLY A 78 -11.33 20.44 -3.68
C GLY A 78 -10.08 19.54 -3.72
N MET A 79 -8.95 20.07 -4.18
CA MET A 79 -7.67 19.32 -4.22
C MET A 79 -7.23 18.84 -2.84
N ARG A 80 -7.28 19.72 -1.83
CA ARG A 80 -6.88 19.38 -0.47
C ARG A 80 -7.74 18.24 0.08
N THR A 81 -9.04 18.28 -0.20
CA THR A 81 -9.98 17.24 0.21
C THR A 81 -9.69 15.92 -0.48
N THR A 82 -9.47 15.93 -1.80
CA THR A 82 -9.12 14.73 -2.58
C THR A 82 -7.84 14.06 -2.07
N VAL A 83 -6.79 14.82 -1.78
CA VAL A 83 -5.50 14.27 -1.30
C VAL A 83 -5.60 13.67 0.11
N VAL A 84 -6.62 14.03 0.89
CA VAL A 84 -6.87 13.46 2.23
C VAL A 84 -7.84 12.28 2.15
N VAL A 85 -8.96 12.45 1.45
CA VAL A 85 -10.05 11.46 1.41
C VAL A 85 -9.64 10.21 0.63
N VAL A 86 -8.95 10.36 -0.51
CA VAL A 86 -8.56 9.20 -1.34
C VAL A 86 -7.65 8.24 -0.55
N PRO A 87 -6.53 8.68 0.05
CA PRO A 87 -5.70 7.78 0.86
C PRO A 87 -6.41 7.18 2.07
N LEU A 88 -7.31 7.94 2.72
CA LEU A 88 -8.09 7.44 3.87
C LEU A 88 -9.02 6.29 3.49
N ILE A 89 -9.69 6.38 2.33
CA ILE A 89 -10.55 5.30 1.83
C ILE A 89 -9.71 4.04 1.58
N PHE A 90 -8.58 4.17 0.88
CA PHE A 90 -7.70 3.02 0.62
C PHE A 90 -7.12 2.43 1.91
N LEU A 91 -6.75 3.25 2.88
CA LEU A 91 -6.29 2.78 4.19
C LEU A 91 -7.39 2.00 4.93
N ALA A 92 -8.63 2.51 4.91
CA ALA A 92 -9.78 1.82 5.51
C ALA A 92 -10.04 0.48 4.82
N LEU A 93 -9.97 0.42 3.48
CA LEU A 93 -10.07 -0.82 2.72
C LEU A 93 -8.95 -1.81 3.09
N SER A 94 -7.72 -1.35 3.25
CA SER A 94 -6.60 -2.17 3.72
C SER A 94 -6.84 -2.72 5.12
N CYS A 95 -7.35 -1.90 6.05
CA CYS A 95 -7.72 -2.36 7.39
C CYS A 95 -8.80 -3.45 7.34
N VAL A 96 -9.84 -3.27 6.52
CA VAL A 96 -10.89 -4.29 6.34
C VAL A 96 -10.31 -5.58 5.75
N ALA A 97 -9.46 -5.49 4.73
CA ALA A 97 -8.80 -6.64 4.13
C ALA A 97 -7.91 -7.39 5.16
N MET A 98 -7.22 -6.66 6.04
CA MET A 98 -6.45 -7.26 7.13
C MET A 98 -7.35 -7.94 8.17
N LEU A 99 -8.49 -7.37 8.52
CA LEU A 99 -9.45 -7.99 9.45
C LEU A 99 -10.05 -9.29 8.90
N LEU A 100 -10.21 -9.37 7.58
CA LEU A 100 -10.67 -10.57 6.89
C LEU A 100 -9.56 -11.61 6.67
N ASN A 101 -8.30 -11.27 6.94
CA ASN A 101 -7.17 -12.18 6.70
C ASN A 101 -7.21 -13.38 7.67
N PRO A 102 -7.43 -14.62 7.17
CA PRO A 102 -7.52 -15.81 8.02
C PRO A 102 -6.19 -16.18 8.70
N LEU A 103 -5.06 -15.67 8.22
CA LEU A 103 -3.72 -15.97 8.76
C LEU A 103 -3.42 -15.31 10.12
N GLY A 104 -4.17 -14.27 10.51
CA GLY A 104 -4.01 -13.63 11.82
C GLY A 104 -4.31 -14.54 13.01
N ARG A 105 -5.02 -15.67 12.77
CA ARG A 105 -5.39 -16.63 13.83
C ARG A 105 -4.51 -17.88 13.88
N SER A 106 -3.78 -18.21 12.81
CA SER A 106 -3.00 -19.46 12.74
C SER A 106 -1.54 -19.31 13.18
N SER A 107 -0.93 -18.12 13.07
CA SER A 107 0.48 -17.92 13.43
C SER A 107 0.73 -17.74 14.93
N THR A 108 -0.27 -17.30 15.71
CA THR A 108 -0.16 -17.21 17.18
C THR A 108 0.06 -18.58 17.82
N ARG A 109 -0.50 -19.65 17.24
CA ARG A 109 -0.36 -21.02 17.78
C ARG A 109 0.96 -21.72 17.44
N ARG A 110 1.75 -21.21 16.47
CA ARG A 110 3.06 -21.81 16.12
C ARG A 110 4.22 -21.17 16.89
N LEU A 111 4.11 -19.90 17.29
CA LEU A 111 5.12 -19.23 18.12
C LEU A 111 5.11 -19.70 19.59
N GLU A 112 4.02 -20.29 20.06
CA GLU A 112 3.92 -20.94 21.38
C GLU A 112 4.41 -22.40 21.39
N ALA A 113 4.71 -22.98 20.22
CA ALA A 113 5.00 -24.41 20.06
C ALA A 113 6.48 -24.72 19.77
N GLU A 114 7.34 -23.71 19.62
CA GLU A 114 8.78 -23.90 19.44
C GLU A 114 9.51 -23.57 20.74
N PRO A 115 9.97 -24.56 21.53
CA PRO A 115 10.86 -24.31 22.65
C PRO A 115 12.24 -23.85 22.13
N ALA A 116 12.79 -22.83 22.80
CA ALA A 116 14.10 -22.24 22.54
C ALA A 116 15.27 -23.24 22.60
#